data_AF-A0A2E2W880-F1
#
_entry.id   AF-A0A2E2W880-F1
#
_cell.length_a   1.000
_cell.length_b   1.000
_cell.length_c   1.000
_cell.angle_alpha   90.00
_cell.angle_beta   90.00
_cell.angle_gamma   90.00
#
_symmetry.space_group_name_H-M   'P 1'
#
loop_
_entity.id
_entity.type
_entity.pdbx_description
1 polymer ?
#
loop_
_entity_poly.entity_id
_entity_poly.type
_entity_poly.pdbx_seq_one_letter_code
_entity_poly.pdbx_strand_id
1 'polypeptide(L)'
;MTELQFLQQEVFKDVTNLNKKAEKAEDYKFSEEDFATVIERAGFFGISIYSINTWAKNTSFGATIHQDHNKKASDKRWYRKAFNTFKHRQEGLKYAATYKVPAKLLSRYTPQRKEEE
;
A
#
# COMPACT_ATOMS: atom_id res chain seq x y z
N MET A 1 17.44 6.39 0.43
CA MET A 1 15.99 6.59 0.30
C MET A 1 15.31 5.57 1.21
N THR A 2 14.39 5.96 2.08
CA THR A 2 13.66 5.03 2.98
C THR A 2 12.46 4.42 2.25
N GLU A 3 11.97 3.25 2.67
CA GLU A 3 10.78 2.60 2.06
C GLU A 3 9.56 3.54 2.03
N LEU A 4 9.34 4.27 3.11
CA LEU A 4 8.27 5.27 3.23
C LEU A 4 8.43 6.40 2.22
N GLN A 5 9.65 6.91 2.04
CA GLN A 5 9.95 8.01 1.13
C GLN A 5 9.76 7.58 -0.33
N PHE A 6 10.16 6.34 -0.67
CA PHE A 6 9.91 5.74 -1.97
C PHE A 6 8.40 5.62 -2.25
N LEU A 7 7.65 5.08 -1.28
CA LEU A 7 6.20 5.01 -1.37
C LEU A 7 5.61 6.41 -1.56
N GLN A 8 6.05 7.41 -0.81
CA GLN A 8 5.54 8.78 -0.95
C GLN A 8 5.80 9.40 -2.33
N GLN A 9 7.01 9.23 -2.88
CA GLN A 9 7.40 9.86 -4.15
C GLN A 9 6.83 9.15 -5.38
N GLU A 10 6.75 7.81 -5.35
CA GLU A 10 6.35 7.02 -6.53
C GLU A 10 4.89 6.54 -6.43
N VAL A 11 4.50 6.02 -5.26
CA VAL A 11 3.20 5.36 -5.08
C VAL A 11 2.14 6.34 -4.62
N PHE A 12 2.41 7.13 -3.58
CA PHE A 12 1.53 8.14 -3.03
C PHE A 12 1.65 9.49 -3.76
N LYS A 13 2.19 9.49 -4.97
CA LYS A 13 2.18 10.66 -5.84
C LYS A 13 0.74 10.98 -6.24
N ASP A 14 0.31 12.21 -6.06
CA ASP A 14 -1.05 12.65 -6.45
C ASP A 14 -2.19 12.03 -5.63
N VAL A 15 -1.92 11.44 -4.45
CA VAL A 15 -2.97 10.93 -3.57
C VAL A 15 -3.06 11.70 -2.27
N THR A 16 -4.28 11.84 -1.76
CA THR A 16 -4.54 12.60 -0.54
C THR A 16 -4.49 11.70 0.69
N ASN A 17 -3.47 11.88 1.52
CA ASN A 17 -3.43 11.24 2.84
C ASN A 17 -4.43 11.93 3.79
N LEU A 18 -5.46 11.19 4.19
CA LEU A 18 -6.47 11.62 5.16
C LEU A 18 -5.96 11.60 6.60
N ASN A 19 -4.85 10.91 6.89
CA ASN A 19 -4.25 10.84 8.21
C ASN A 19 -3.00 11.72 8.32
N LYS A 20 -3.19 12.99 8.71
CA LYS A 20 -2.07 13.95 8.87
C LYS A 20 -1.05 13.58 9.95
N LYS A 21 -1.37 12.63 10.83
CA LYS A 21 -0.46 12.10 11.87
C LYS A 21 0.23 10.79 11.45
N ALA A 22 0.14 10.39 10.18
CA ALA A 22 0.78 9.18 9.70
C ALA A 22 2.30 9.34 9.61
N GLU A 23 3.02 8.71 10.54
CA GLU A 23 4.49 8.64 10.51
C GLU A 23 4.99 7.44 9.70
N LYS A 24 4.16 6.40 9.54
CA LYS A 24 4.48 5.18 8.79
C LYS A 24 3.48 4.95 7.68
N ALA A 25 3.88 4.25 6.61
CA ALA A 25 3.04 3.97 5.44
C ALA A 25 1.76 3.20 5.79
N GLU A 26 1.81 2.43 6.88
CA GLU A 26 0.70 1.66 7.46
C GLU A 26 -0.36 2.55 8.09
N ASP A 27 0.05 3.72 8.60
CA ASP A 27 -0.84 4.72 9.19
C ASP A 27 -1.52 5.59 8.15
N TYR A 28 -1.08 5.55 6.88
CA TYR A 28 -1.67 6.37 5.83
C TYR A 28 -3.08 5.88 5.54
N LYS A 29 -4.03 6.81 5.57
CA LYS A 29 -5.42 6.53 5.22
C LYS A 29 -5.73 7.23 3.92
N PHE A 30 -6.20 6.47 2.96
CA PHE A 30 -6.58 6.97 1.64
C PHE A 30 -8.07 6.76 1.41
N SER A 31 -8.65 7.58 0.54
CA SER A 31 -9.98 7.30 0.00
C SER A 31 -9.92 6.10 -0.93
N GLU A 32 -11.08 5.58 -1.34
CA GLU A 32 -11.16 4.46 -2.27
C GLU A 32 -10.42 4.74 -3.60
N GLU A 33 -10.67 5.89 -4.20
CA GLU A 33 -10.12 6.29 -5.51
C GLU A 33 -8.60 6.46 -5.45
N ASP A 34 -8.12 7.16 -4.43
CA ASP A 34 -6.69 7.29 -4.11
C ASP A 34 -6.05 5.92 -3.91
N PHE A 35 -6.66 5.06 -3.09
CA PHE A 35 -6.13 3.75 -2.76
C PHE A 35 -6.07 2.84 -3.98
N ALA A 36 -7.04 2.92 -4.90
CA ALA A 36 -7.03 2.18 -6.17
C ALA A 36 -5.77 2.51 -7.00
N THR A 37 -5.41 3.79 -7.07
CA THR A 37 -4.20 4.26 -7.76
C THR A 37 -2.93 3.76 -7.05
N VAL A 38 -2.92 3.81 -5.72
CA VAL A 38 -1.82 3.32 -4.88
C VAL A 38 -1.56 1.84 -5.10
N ILE A 39 -2.59 0.99 -5.07
CA ILE A 39 -2.41 -0.46 -5.27
C ILE A 39 -2.03 -0.81 -6.71
N GLU A 40 -2.49 -0.05 -7.70
CA GLU A 40 -2.10 -0.24 -9.09
C GLU A 40 -0.61 0.04 -9.27
N ARG A 41 -0.12 1.18 -8.75
CA ARG A 41 1.29 1.54 -8.76
C ARG A 41 2.14 0.60 -7.92
N ALA A 42 1.71 0.26 -6.71
CA ALA A 42 2.36 -0.74 -5.87
C ALA A 42 2.51 -2.06 -6.66
N GLY A 43 1.49 -2.45 -7.41
CA GLY A 43 1.58 -3.56 -8.33
C GLY A 43 2.56 -3.36 -9.47
N PHE A 44 2.58 -2.21 -10.10
CA PHE A 44 3.52 -1.88 -11.17
C PHE A 44 4.97 -2.04 -10.71
N PHE A 45 5.31 -1.47 -9.54
CA PHE A 45 6.64 -1.60 -8.94
C PHE A 45 6.91 -2.99 -8.34
N GLY A 46 5.87 -3.77 -8.01
CA GLY A 46 6.05 -5.06 -7.33
C GLY A 46 6.27 -4.92 -5.82
N ILE A 47 5.66 -3.90 -5.21
CA ILE A 47 5.59 -3.71 -3.77
C ILE A 47 4.69 -4.79 -3.16
N SER A 48 5.07 -5.24 -1.97
CA SER A 48 4.34 -6.28 -1.26
C SER A 48 3.37 -5.67 -0.26
N ILE A 49 2.10 -6.06 -0.32
CA ILE A 49 1.05 -5.61 0.61
C ILE A 49 0.70 -6.76 1.54
N TYR A 50 1.01 -6.58 2.83
CA TYR A 50 0.81 -7.61 3.84
C TYR A 50 -0.62 -7.65 4.36
N SER A 51 -1.15 -6.47 4.71
CA SER A 51 -2.48 -6.31 5.28
C SER A 51 -3.17 -5.13 4.63
N ILE A 52 -4.49 -5.21 4.50
CA ILE A 52 -5.36 -4.12 4.08
C ILE A 52 -6.42 -3.97 5.15
N ASN A 53 -6.46 -2.80 5.76
CA ASN A 53 -7.43 -2.42 6.76
C ASN A 53 -8.34 -1.33 6.19
N THR A 54 -9.63 -1.46 6.48
CA THR A 54 -10.66 -0.52 6.08
C THR A 54 -11.35 0.07 7.30
N TRP A 55 -11.69 1.34 7.23
CA TRP A 55 -12.42 2.06 8.28
C TRP A 55 -13.63 2.78 7.72
N ALA A 56 -14.76 2.62 8.39
CA ALA A 56 -16.01 3.33 8.12
C ALA A 56 -16.26 4.31 9.27
N LYS A 57 -16.41 5.62 8.98
CA LYS A 57 -16.77 6.66 9.97
C LYS A 57 -16.10 6.48 11.34
N ASN A 58 -14.77 6.27 11.36
CA ASN A 58 -13.95 6.13 12.56
C ASN A 58 -13.96 4.75 13.27
N THR A 59 -14.69 3.76 12.76
CA THR A 59 -14.67 2.36 13.22
C THR A 59 -13.94 1.48 12.21
N SER A 60 -13.15 0.51 12.68
CA SER A 60 -12.55 -0.52 11.82
C SER A 60 -13.66 -1.35 11.18
N PHE A 61 -13.82 -1.24 9.86
CA PHE A 61 -14.86 -1.94 9.11
C PHE A 61 -14.46 -3.38 8.82
N GLY A 62 -13.23 -3.58 8.37
CA GLY A 62 -12.71 -4.90 8.07
C GLY A 62 -11.22 -4.86 7.76
N ALA A 63 -10.52 -5.92 8.16
CA ALA A 63 -9.11 -6.12 7.85
C ALA A 63 -8.96 -7.45 7.13
N THR A 64 -8.03 -7.51 6.19
CA THR A 64 -7.68 -8.75 5.50
C THR A 64 -6.18 -8.80 5.30
N ILE A 65 -5.61 -9.99 5.42
CA ILE A 65 -4.17 -10.21 5.31
C ILE A 65 -3.85 -11.23 4.23
N HIS A 66 -2.68 -11.11 3.61
CA HIS A 66 -2.31 -11.98 2.50
C HIS A 66 -2.27 -13.47 2.92
N GLN A 67 -1.95 -13.72 4.20
CA GLN A 67 -1.91 -15.04 4.81
C GLN A 67 -3.27 -15.74 4.81
N ASP A 68 -4.35 -14.99 5.03
CA ASP A 68 -5.73 -15.49 5.01
C ASP A 68 -6.12 -15.99 3.61
N HIS A 69 -5.47 -15.43 2.57
CA HIS A 69 -5.70 -15.82 1.17
C HIS A 69 -4.71 -16.85 0.65
N ASN A 70 -3.81 -17.34 1.51
CA ASN A 70 -2.73 -18.27 1.16
C ASN A 70 -1.96 -17.79 -0.09
N LYS A 71 -1.75 -16.47 -0.19
CA LYS A 71 -1.10 -15.79 -1.31
C LYS A 71 0.12 -15.01 -0.84
N LYS A 72 1.04 -14.76 -1.78
CA LYS A 72 2.21 -13.93 -1.49
C LYS A 72 1.77 -12.48 -1.31
N ALA A 73 2.40 -11.76 -0.39
CA ALA A 73 2.13 -10.33 -0.21
C ALA A 73 2.40 -9.50 -1.49
N SER A 74 3.30 -9.99 -2.37
CA SER A 74 3.60 -9.36 -3.67
C SER A 74 2.63 -9.72 -4.80
N ASP A 75 1.63 -10.58 -4.56
CA ASP A 75 0.70 -11.02 -5.60
C ASP A 75 -0.32 -9.93 -5.93
N LYS A 76 -0.27 -9.41 -7.17
CA LYS A 76 -1.20 -8.36 -7.63
C LYS A 76 -2.67 -8.73 -7.54
N ARG A 77 -2.94 -10.02 -7.67
CA ARG A 77 -4.28 -10.60 -7.64
C ARG A 77 -4.90 -10.57 -6.24
N TRP A 78 -4.07 -10.59 -5.18
CA TRP A 78 -4.54 -10.64 -3.80
C TRP A 78 -5.14 -9.29 -3.40
N TYR A 79 -4.33 -8.24 -3.39
CA TYR A 79 -4.78 -6.93 -2.90
C TYR A 79 -5.81 -6.30 -3.85
N ARG A 80 -5.75 -6.58 -5.17
CA ARG A 80 -6.78 -6.14 -6.12
C ARG A 80 -8.13 -6.79 -5.84
N LYS A 81 -8.14 -8.09 -5.48
CA LYS A 81 -9.37 -8.80 -5.11
C LYS A 81 -9.90 -8.30 -3.77
N ALA A 82 -9.05 -8.14 -2.77
CA ALA A 82 -9.42 -7.60 -1.47
C ALA A 82 -10.05 -6.21 -1.61
N PHE A 83 -9.38 -5.31 -2.32
CA PHE A 83 -9.88 -3.96 -2.60
C PHE A 83 -11.26 -3.99 -3.28
N ASN A 84 -11.43 -4.81 -4.32
CA ASN A 84 -12.71 -4.90 -5.02
C ASN A 84 -13.84 -5.41 -4.11
N THR A 85 -13.55 -6.39 -3.25
CA THR A 85 -14.53 -6.90 -2.26
C THR A 85 -14.97 -5.81 -1.29
N PHE A 86 -14.05 -4.97 -0.80
CA PHE A 86 -14.39 -3.86 0.11
C PHE A 86 -15.19 -2.77 -0.59
N LYS A 87 -14.77 -2.40 -1.82
CA LYS A 87 -15.48 -1.46 -2.68
C LYS A 87 -16.94 -1.86 -2.89
N HIS A 88 -17.18 -3.14 -3.20
CA HIS A 88 -18.53 -3.66 -3.36
C HIS A 88 -19.32 -3.77 -2.05
N ARG A 89 -18.66 -3.84 -0.90
CA ARG A 89 -19.32 -3.95 0.41
C ARG A 89 -19.90 -2.62 0.88
N GLN A 90 -19.12 -1.55 0.78
CA GLN A 90 -19.52 -0.23 1.28
C GLN A 90 -18.71 0.88 0.61
N GLU A 91 -19.41 1.87 0.09
CA GLU A 91 -18.81 3.08 -0.49
C GLU A 91 -18.38 4.06 0.61
N GLY A 92 -17.33 4.85 0.35
CA GLY A 92 -16.83 5.86 1.30
C GLY A 92 -16.00 5.31 2.46
N LEU A 93 -15.44 4.10 2.30
CA LEU A 93 -14.47 3.53 3.24
C LEU A 93 -13.10 4.20 3.09
N LYS A 94 -12.38 4.31 4.22
CA LYS A 94 -10.97 4.69 4.24
C LYS A 94 -10.12 3.43 4.23
N TYR A 95 -9.07 3.42 3.42
CA TYR A 95 -8.20 2.28 3.25
C TYR A 95 -6.80 2.61 3.79
N ALA A 96 -6.22 1.70 4.56
CA ALA A 96 -4.79 1.68 4.85
C ALA A 96 -4.26 0.28 4.62
N ALA A 97 -2.97 0.18 4.39
CA ALA A 97 -2.35 -1.10 4.16
C ALA A 97 -0.90 -1.10 4.64
N THR A 98 -0.42 -2.24 5.10
CA THR A 98 1.00 -2.41 5.41
C THR A 98 1.74 -2.77 4.12
N TYR A 99 2.46 -1.79 3.60
CA TYR A 99 3.35 -1.95 2.45
C TYR A 99 4.74 -2.36 2.93
N LYS A 100 5.40 -3.21 2.15
CA LYS A 100 6.82 -3.53 2.31
C LYS A 100 7.50 -3.42 0.97
N VAL A 101 8.51 -2.57 0.90
CA VAL A 101 9.29 -2.39 -0.32
C VAL A 101 10.44 -3.40 -0.27
N PRO A 102 10.54 -4.33 -1.24
CA PRO A 102 11.64 -5.28 -1.22
C PRO A 102 12.96 -4.53 -1.38
N ALA A 103 13.97 -4.88 -0.57
CA ALA A 103 15.27 -4.19 -0.56
C ALA A 103 15.91 -4.13 -1.97
N LYS A 104 15.74 -5.19 -2.78
CA LYS A 104 16.18 -5.21 -4.19
C LYS A 104 15.60 -4.09 -5.04
N LEU A 105 14.35 -3.69 -4.79
CA LEU A 105 13.71 -2.58 -5.49
C LEU A 105 14.20 -1.24 -4.95
N LEU A 106 14.27 -1.10 -3.63
CA LEU A 106 14.77 0.12 -2.99
C LEU A 106 16.22 0.43 -3.40
N SER A 107 17.07 -0.60 -3.55
CA SER A 107 18.44 -0.50 -4.04
C SER A 107 18.56 -0.16 -5.53
N ARG A 108 17.51 -0.34 -6.34
CA ARG A 108 17.49 0.11 -7.74
C ARG A 108 17.17 1.59 -7.87
N TYR A 109 16.35 2.12 -6.96
CA TYR A 109 15.92 3.52 -6.94
C TYR A 109 16.81 4.42 -6.07
N THR A 110 17.45 3.85 -5.07
CA THR A 110 18.61 4.48 -4.46
C THR A 110 19.78 4.18 -5.40
N PRO A 111 20.37 5.15 -6.10
CA PRO A 111 21.58 4.88 -6.85
C PRO A 111 22.63 4.40 -5.84
N GLN A 112 22.85 3.09 -5.76
CA GLN A 112 24.14 2.61 -5.29
C GLN A 112 25.14 3.15 -6.32
N ARG A 113 25.92 4.16 -5.92
CA ARG A 113 27.31 4.16 -6.33
C ARG A 113 27.81 2.76 -5.98
N LYS A 114 28.00 1.94 -7.01
CA LYS A 114 28.83 0.76 -6.89
C LYS A 114 30.19 1.25 -6.44
N GLU A 115 30.49 1.07 -5.18
CA GLU A 115 31.86 1.01 -4.69
C GLU A 115 32.09 -0.49 -4.46
N GLU A 116 32.49 -1.17 -5.52
CA GLU A 116 33.26 -2.41 -5.41
C GLU A 116 34.66 -2.03 -5.89
N GLU A 117 35.55 -1.93 -4.90
CA GLU A 117 37.00 -1.77 -5.01
C GLU A 117 37.65 -3.15 -4.85
#